data_AF-A0A382NJ00-F1
#
_entry.id   AF-A0A382NJ00-F1
#
_cell.length_a   1.000
_cell.length_b   1.000
_cell.length_c   1.000
_cell.angle_alpha   90.00
_cell.angle_beta   90.00
_cell.angle_gamma   90.00
#
_symmetry.space_group_name_H-M   'P 1'
#
loop_
_entity.id
_entity.type
_entity.pdbx_description
1 polymer ?
#
loop_
_entity_poly.entity_id
_entity_poly.type
_entity_poly.pdbx_seq_one_letter_code
_entity_poly.pdbx_strand_id
1 'polypeptide(L)'
;MCSPKPQIGNQVRHILIITISILLLSSFLTSCEKKNGPGTETYEDGSSYVGVFKDGERNGQGTYTYGKGEWEGDKYVGDWKDGKRTGQGSYTWSNGNNYIGDWKDGK
;
A
#
# COMPACT_ATOMS: atom_id res chain seq x y z
N MET A 1 -40.29 54.78 18.58
CA MET A 1 -39.67 53.45 18.81
C MET A 1 -39.59 52.73 17.47
N CYS A 2 -38.39 52.47 16.95
CA CYS A 2 -38.18 51.65 15.75
C CYS A 2 -37.00 50.71 16.03
N SER A 3 -37.27 49.41 16.11
CA SER A 3 -36.26 48.38 16.31
C SER A 3 -35.58 48.06 14.97
N PRO A 4 -34.25 47.89 14.93
CA PRO A 4 -33.57 47.43 13.72
C PRO A 4 -33.82 45.93 13.50
N LYS A 5 -34.14 45.56 12.25
CA LYS A 5 -34.28 44.15 11.82
C LYS A 5 -32.90 43.48 11.69
N PRO A 6 -32.74 42.21 12.09
CA PRO A 6 -31.46 41.52 12.01
C PRO A 6 -31.11 41.13 10.57
N GLN A 7 -29.92 41.55 10.11
CA GLN A 7 -29.36 41.24 8.79
C GLN A 7 -28.68 39.85 8.81
N ILE A 8 -29.49 38.77 8.80
CA ILE A 8 -29.01 37.37 8.85
C ILE A 8 -28.74 36.77 7.44
N GLY A 9 -28.98 37.53 6.36
CA GLY A 9 -28.96 36.99 4.99
C GLY A 9 -27.58 36.75 4.34
N ASN A 10 -26.53 37.46 4.74
CA ASN A 10 -25.23 37.43 4.03
C ASN A 10 -24.14 36.54 4.66
N GLN A 11 -24.24 36.24 5.95
CA GLN A 11 -23.26 35.39 6.64
C GLN A 11 -23.42 33.91 6.29
N VAL A 12 -24.66 33.46 6.04
CA VAL A 12 -24.97 32.05 5.75
C VAL A 12 -24.55 31.66 4.33
N ARG A 13 -24.63 32.58 3.35
CA ARG A 13 -24.20 32.34 1.96
C ARG A 13 -22.69 32.18 1.82
N HIS A 14 -21.89 32.95 2.57
CA HIS A 14 -20.43 32.84 2.57
C HIS A 14 -19.97 31.55 3.25
N ILE A 15 -20.54 31.20 4.40
CA ILE A 15 -20.22 29.96 5.12
C ILE A 15 -20.53 28.73 4.26
N LEU A 16 -21.66 28.72 3.55
CA LEU A 16 -22.05 27.62 2.68
C LEU A 16 -21.09 27.45 1.48
N ILE A 17 -20.61 28.54 0.88
CA ILE A 17 -19.65 28.49 -0.24
C ILE A 17 -18.27 28.01 0.24
N ILE A 18 -17.83 28.46 1.42
CA ILE A 18 -16.54 28.07 2.00
C ILE A 18 -16.54 26.57 2.34
N THR A 19 -17.61 26.04 2.95
CA THR A 19 -17.69 24.62 3.30
C THR A 19 -17.80 23.71 2.07
N ILE A 20 -18.57 24.11 1.04
CA ILE A 20 -18.64 23.37 -0.23
C ILE A 20 -17.28 23.38 -0.95
N SER A 21 -16.57 24.50 -0.95
CA SER A 21 -15.23 24.60 -1.55
C SER A 21 -14.20 23.71 -0.82
N ILE A 22 -14.25 23.65 0.51
CA ILE A 22 -13.37 22.77 1.32
C ILE A 22 -13.69 21.29 1.08
N LEU A 23 -14.97 20.92 0.96
CA LEU A 23 -15.41 19.55 0.66
C LEU A 23 -15.04 19.10 -0.77
N LEU A 24 -15.02 20.01 -1.73
CA LEU A 24 -14.55 19.75 -3.10
C LEU A 24 -13.02 19.68 -3.20
N LEU A 25 -12.29 20.42 -2.34
CA LEU A 25 -10.83 20.37 -2.29
C LEU A 25 -10.32 19.09 -1.61
N SER A 26 -11.01 18.59 -0.58
CA SER A 26 -10.63 17.36 0.11
C SER A 26 -10.81 16.10 -0.75
N SER A 27 -11.77 16.11 -1.67
CA SER A 27 -11.98 15.02 -2.64
C SER A 27 -10.91 15.00 -3.75
N PHE A 28 -10.20 16.11 -3.99
CA PHE A 28 -9.07 16.20 -4.93
C PHE A 28 -7.73 15.75 -4.34
N LEU A 29 -7.62 15.61 -3.02
CA LEU A 29 -6.37 15.24 -2.35
C LEU A 29 -6.24 13.74 -2.04
N THR A 30 -7.11 12.89 -2.59
CA THR A 30 -6.92 11.43 -2.49
C THR A 30 -5.89 10.97 -3.53
N SER A 31 -4.69 11.53 -3.48
CA SER A 31 -3.51 10.92 -4.09
C SER A 31 -3.01 9.90 -3.10
N CYS A 32 -3.45 8.65 -3.25
CA CYS A 32 -2.82 7.51 -2.59
C CYS A 32 -1.37 7.45 -3.08
N GLU A 33 -0.42 7.99 -2.30
CA GLU A 33 1.00 7.81 -2.58
C GLU A 33 1.29 6.32 -2.54
N LYS A 34 1.50 5.74 -3.73
CA LYS A 34 1.85 4.34 -3.89
C LYS A 34 3.24 4.11 -3.32
N LYS A 35 3.46 2.96 -2.65
CA LYS A 35 4.79 2.57 -2.16
C LYS A 35 5.77 2.50 -3.34
N ASN A 36 6.87 3.24 -3.25
CA ASN A 36 7.94 3.26 -4.22
C ASN A 36 9.29 3.22 -3.50
N GLY A 37 10.22 2.38 -3.97
CA GLY A 37 11.52 2.17 -3.34
C GLY A 37 11.49 1.10 -2.24
N PRO A 38 12.55 1.02 -1.41
CA PRO A 38 12.64 0.03 -0.34
C PRO A 38 11.51 0.18 0.68
N GLY A 39 10.95 -0.94 1.13
CA GLY A 39 9.89 -0.94 2.13
C GLY A 39 9.70 -2.29 2.79
N THR A 40 8.76 -2.32 3.73
CA THR A 40 8.30 -3.54 4.37
C THR A 40 6.78 -3.57 4.36
N GLU A 41 6.21 -4.74 4.08
CA GLU A 41 4.79 -5.00 4.13
C GLU A 41 4.54 -6.25 4.96
N THR A 42 3.71 -6.12 5.99
CA THR A 42 3.27 -7.22 6.83
C THR A 42 1.79 -7.48 6.56
N TYR A 43 1.43 -8.76 6.54
CA TYR A 43 0.07 -9.23 6.28
C TYR A 43 -0.56 -9.77 7.57
N GLU A 44 -1.89 -9.89 7.60
CA GLU A 44 -2.64 -10.33 8.80
C GLU A 44 -2.31 -11.76 9.23
N ASP A 45 -1.90 -12.62 8.30
CA ASP A 45 -1.43 -13.99 8.55
C ASP A 45 -0.02 -14.03 9.18
N GLY A 46 0.64 -12.87 9.32
CA GLY A 46 2.02 -12.75 9.80
C GLY A 46 3.06 -12.92 8.70
N SER A 47 2.65 -13.12 7.45
CA SER A 47 3.56 -13.08 6.31
C SER A 47 4.18 -11.69 6.21
N SER A 48 5.37 -11.60 5.64
CA SER A 48 6.03 -10.31 5.43
C SER A 48 6.83 -10.27 4.13
N TYR A 49 6.87 -9.10 3.51
CA TYR A 49 7.75 -8.78 2.41
C TYR A 49 8.69 -7.66 2.82
N VAL A 50 9.98 -7.84 2.59
CA VAL A 50 11.02 -6.82 2.74
C VAL A 50 11.75 -6.71 1.42
N GLY A 51 11.65 -5.57 0.75
CA GLY A 51 12.23 -5.40 -0.57
C GLY A 51 11.82 -4.10 -1.22
N VAL A 52 12.04 -4.02 -2.53
CA VAL A 52 11.68 -2.84 -3.31
C VAL A 52 10.21 -2.92 -3.74
N PHE A 53 9.57 -1.76 -3.77
CA PHE A 53 8.22 -1.55 -4.29
C PHE A 53 8.27 -0.59 -5.48
N LYS A 54 7.34 -0.78 -6.41
CA LYS A 54 7.09 0.13 -7.52
C LYS A 54 5.58 0.21 -7.73
N ASP A 55 5.03 1.41 -7.73
CA ASP A 55 3.60 1.64 -7.92
C ASP A 55 2.70 0.83 -6.96
N GLY A 56 3.19 0.59 -5.73
CA GLY A 56 2.49 -0.16 -4.70
C GLY A 56 2.67 -1.68 -4.78
N GLU A 57 3.35 -2.19 -5.80
CA GLU A 57 3.60 -3.63 -5.98
C GLU A 57 5.05 -4.00 -5.68
N ARG A 58 5.27 -5.24 -5.25
CA ARG A 58 6.60 -5.81 -5.03
C ARG A 58 7.37 -5.86 -6.36
N ASN A 59 8.56 -5.28 -6.40
CA ASN A 59 9.36 -5.15 -7.62
C ASN A 59 10.85 -5.18 -7.29
N GLY A 60 11.70 -5.69 -8.20
CA GLY A 60 13.13 -5.82 -7.97
C GLY A 60 13.47 -6.89 -6.92
N GLN A 61 14.54 -6.68 -6.17
CA GLN A 61 15.00 -7.65 -5.17
C GLN A 61 14.16 -7.58 -3.90
N GLY A 62 13.76 -8.74 -3.38
CA GLY A 62 12.96 -8.81 -2.17
C GLY A 62 12.93 -10.19 -1.51
N THR A 63 12.67 -10.16 -0.20
CA THR A 63 12.47 -11.33 0.63
C THR A 63 11.01 -11.41 1.05
N TYR A 64 10.37 -12.55 0.81
CA TYR A 64 9.03 -12.87 1.34
C TYR A 64 9.15 -13.99 2.35
N THR A 65 8.61 -13.79 3.55
CA THR A 65 8.54 -14.80 4.60
C THR A 65 7.07 -15.14 4.82
N TYR A 66 6.75 -16.43 4.77
CA TYR A 66 5.40 -16.92 4.96
C TYR A 66 5.08 -16.99 6.46
N GLY A 67 3.94 -16.40 6.83
CA GLY A 67 3.39 -16.39 8.18
C GLY A 67 2.63 -17.67 8.50
N LYS A 68 1.72 -17.60 9.47
CA LYS A 68 0.95 -18.74 9.95
C LYS A 68 0.16 -19.39 8.82
N GLY A 69 0.30 -20.71 8.66
CA GLY A 69 -0.40 -21.47 7.62
C GLY A 69 0.35 -22.72 7.19
N GLU A 70 -0.03 -23.30 6.04
CA GLU A 70 0.61 -24.49 5.47
C GLU A 70 2.10 -24.28 5.16
N TRP A 71 2.47 -23.04 4.83
CA TRP A 71 3.83 -22.65 4.43
C TRP A 71 4.56 -21.88 5.54
N GLU A 72 4.14 -22.01 6.80
CA GLU A 72 4.69 -21.23 7.90
C GLU A 72 6.21 -21.38 8.03
N GLY A 73 6.92 -20.26 8.00
CA GLY A 73 8.37 -20.22 8.09
C GLY A 73 9.09 -20.43 6.76
N ASP A 74 8.37 -20.75 5.67
CA ASP A 74 8.96 -20.77 4.34
C ASP A 74 9.40 -19.35 3.95
N LYS A 75 10.41 -19.26 3.08
CA LYS A 75 11.04 -18.00 2.69
C LYS A 75 11.41 -18.02 1.23
N TYR A 76 11.09 -16.94 0.51
CA TYR A 76 11.60 -16.68 -0.83
C TYR A 76 12.52 -15.45 -0.80
N VAL A 77 13.67 -15.54 -1.47
CA VAL A 77 14.59 -14.42 -1.69
C VAL A 77 14.94 -14.38 -3.16
N GLY A 78 14.62 -13.30 -3.87
CA GLY A 78 14.93 -13.20 -5.29
C GLY A 78 14.29 -12.02 -5.98
N ASP A 79 14.23 -12.09 -7.30
CA ASP A 79 13.60 -11.06 -8.11
C ASP A 79 12.07 -11.11 -8.04
N TRP A 80 11.47 -9.92 -8.09
CA TRP A 80 10.06 -9.66 -8.14
C TRP A 80 9.74 -8.71 -9.29
N LYS A 81 8.60 -8.94 -9.93
CA LYS A 81 8.06 -8.04 -10.93
C LYS A 81 6.55 -8.05 -10.83
N ASP A 82 5.97 -6.87 -10.67
CA ASP A 82 4.53 -6.64 -10.63
C ASP A 82 3.82 -7.60 -9.65
N GLY A 83 4.39 -7.71 -8.44
CA GLY A 83 3.87 -8.55 -7.37
C GLY A 83 4.20 -10.03 -7.46
N LYS A 84 4.85 -10.51 -8.53
CA LYS A 84 5.16 -11.94 -8.76
C LYS A 84 6.65 -12.22 -8.65
N ARG A 85 7.00 -13.41 -8.17
CA ARG A 85 8.38 -13.94 -8.19
C ARG A 85 8.81 -14.16 -9.65
N THR A 86 9.99 -13.67 -10.00
CA THR A 86 10.57 -13.84 -11.33
C THR A 86 12.09 -13.99 -11.21
N GLY A 87 12.80 -14.15 -12.33
CA GLY A 87 14.27 -14.12 -12.37
C GLY A 87 14.90 -15.17 -11.47
N GLN A 88 16.07 -14.84 -10.92
CA GLN A 88 16.79 -15.75 -10.03
C GLN A 88 16.27 -15.62 -8.60
N GLY A 89 16.08 -16.75 -7.94
CA GLY A 89 15.61 -16.76 -6.56
C GLY A 89 15.90 -18.06 -5.81
N SER A 90 15.97 -17.94 -4.50
CA SER A 90 16.09 -19.02 -3.54
C SER A 90 14.79 -19.16 -2.75
N TYR A 91 14.19 -20.34 -2.77
CA TYR A 91 13.11 -20.71 -1.88
C TYR A 91 13.65 -21.65 -0.80
N THR A 92 13.38 -21.34 0.45
CA THR A 92 13.77 -22.12 1.62
C THR A 92 12.51 -22.56 2.31
N TRP A 93 12.34 -23.88 2.43
CA TRP A 93 11.25 -24.45 3.22
C TRP A 93 11.59 -24.35 4.71
N SER A 94 10.56 -24.34 5.54
CA SER A 94 10.65 -24.38 7.01
C SER A 94 11.45 -25.57 7.56
N ASN A 95 11.53 -26.67 6.80
CA ASN A 95 12.37 -27.83 7.12
C ASN A 95 13.87 -27.62 6.80
N GLY A 96 14.26 -26.46 6.26
CA GLY A 96 15.63 -26.10 5.93
C GLY A 96 16.09 -26.49 4.52
N ASN A 97 15.28 -27.23 3.76
CA ASN A 97 15.59 -27.50 2.35
C ASN A 97 15.59 -26.18 1.56
N ASN A 98 16.36 -26.14 0.47
CA ASN A 98 16.37 -24.99 -0.42
C ASN A 98 16.31 -25.40 -1.91
N TYR A 99 15.68 -24.54 -2.69
CA TYR A 99 15.71 -24.57 -4.14
C TYR A 99 16.25 -23.24 -4.64
N ILE A 100 17.25 -23.30 -5.51
CA ILE A 100 17.86 -22.15 -6.16
C ILE A 100 17.68 -22.33 -7.65
N GLY A 101 17.06 -21.36 -8.31
CA GLY A 101 16.86 -21.42 -9.75
C GLY A 101 16.10 -20.23 -10.30
N ASP A 102 15.70 -20.35 -11.56
CA ASP A 102 14.86 -19.39 -12.26
C ASP A 102 13.39 -19.55 -11.89
N TRP A 103 12.71 -18.43 -11.69
CA TRP A 103 11.28 -18.31 -11.41
C TRP A 103 10.60 -17.56 -12.53
N LYS A 104 9.44 -18.04 -12.97
CA LYS A 104 8.66 -17.38 -14.02
C LYS A 104 7.21 -17.24 -13.60
N ASP A 105 6.76 -15.99 -13.46
CA ASP A 105 5.38 -15.64 -13.12
C ASP A 105 4.87 -16.32 -11.84
N GLY A 106 5.76 -16.48 -10.84
CA GLY A 106 5.43 -17.10 -9.56
C GLY A 106 5.52 -18.62 -9.52
N LYS A 107 6.00 -19.28 -10.58
CA LYS A 107 6.20 -20.74 -10.66
C LYS A 107 7.67 -21.10 -10.83
#